data_AF-A0A2W4LYF1-F1
#
_entry.id   AF-A0A2W4LYF1-F1
#
_cell.length_a   1.000
_cell.length_b   1.000
_cell.length_c   1.000
_cell.angle_alpha   90.00
_cell.angle_beta   90.00
_cell.angle_gamma   90.00
#
_symmetry.space_group_name_H-M   'P 1'
#
loop_
_entity.id
_entity.type
_entity.pdbx_description
1 polymer ?
#
loop_
_entity_poly.entity_id
_entity_poly.type
_entity_poly.pdbx_seq_one_letter_code
_entity_poly.pdbx_strand_id
1 'polypeptide(L)'
;MSTSDRLYHIGFGRSDLGDDPPRIALLSGDPDRAKLIAETHLRDVRMLSEHRGLNSYVGRLPSGRPILSATSGMGAPSLSIVVNELVQVGIRAIIRVGTCGSIQERVLPGSVVISSASLCRQGAADDIAPREYPAAADPFLTVALV
;
A
#
# COMPACT_ATOMS: atom_id res chain seq x y z
N MET A 1 -27.69 16.24 1.91
CA MET A 1 -26.26 16.57 2.11
C MET A 1 -25.50 15.92 0.96
N SER A 2 -24.88 16.72 0.08
CA SER A 2 -23.99 16.19 -0.97
C SER A 2 -22.70 15.75 -0.28
N THR A 3 -22.68 14.53 0.25
CA THR A 3 -21.47 13.92 0.79
C THR A 3 -20.62 13.49 -0.39
N SER A 4 -19.54 14.22 -0.63
CA SER A 4 -18.43 13.81 -1.50
C SER A 4 -18.12 12.32 -1.30
N ASP A 5 -18.01 11.54 -2.39
CA ASP A 5 -17.58 10.11 -2.39
C ASP A 5 -16.15 9.92 -1.85
N ARG A 6 -15.46 11.02 -1.53
CA ARG A 6 -14.09 11.01 -1.03
C ARG A 6 -14.01 10.54 0.42
N LEU A 7 -13.11 9.60 0.66
CA LEU A 7 -12.82 9.11 2.00
C LEU A 7 -11.98 10.10 2.80
N TYR A 8 -12.10 10.03 4.13
CA TYR A 8 -11.67 11.10 5.04
C TYR A 8 -10.16 11.31 5.05
N HIS A 9 -9.35 10.26 4.97
CA HIS A 9 -7.89 10.37 5.10
C HIS A 9 -7.21 10.40 3.73
N ILE A 10 -7.51 9.44 2.86
CA ILE A 10 -6.86 9.34 1.54
C ILE A 10 -7.31 10.46 0.58
N GLY A 11 -8.47 11.09 0.82
CA GLY A 11 -8.92 12.28 0.09
C GLY A 11 -9.41 12.02 -1.34
N PHE A 12 -9.65 10.76 -1.71
CA PHE A 12 -10.26 10.36 -2.98
C PHE A 12 -11.33 9.28 -2.76
N GLY A 13 -12.25 9.17 -3.71
CA GLY A 13 -13.35 8.20 -3.73
C GLY A 13 -13.19 7.15 -4.82
N ARG A 14 -14.16 6.23 -4.92
CA ARG A 14 -14.13 5.19 -5.95
C ARG A 14 -14.27 5.80 -7.34
N SER A 15 -15.06 6.86 -7.49
CA SER A 15 -15.22 7.57 -8.77
C SER A 15 -13.90 8.17 -9.29
N ASP A 16 -12.98 8.54 -8.39
CA ASP A 16 -11.69 9.14 -8.77
C ASP A 16 -10.74 8.13 -9.44
N LEU A 17 -10.99 6.82 -9.31
CA LEU A 17 -10.17 5.75 -9.89
C LEU A 17 -10.40 5.55 -11.40
N GLY A 18 -11.48 6.11 -11.96
CA GLY A 18 -11.85 5.96 -13.37
C GLY A 18 -12.51 4.62 -13.71
N ASP A 19 -12.71 4.38 -15.01
CA ASP A 19 -13.53 3.26 -15.53
C ASP A 19 -12.87 1.88 -15.39
N ASP A 20 -11.53 1.84 -15.35
CA ASP A 20 -10.72 0.64 -15.15
C ASP A 20 -9.88 0.78 -13.87
N PRO A 21 -10.51 0.62 -12.69
CA PRO A 21 -9.86 0.91 -11.42
C PRO A 21 -8.80 -0.15 -11.07
N PRO A 22 -7.67 0.28 -10.45
CA PRO A 22 -6.67 -0.66 -9.96
C PRO A 22 -7.27 -1.58 -8.90
N ARG A 23 -6.82 -2.84 -8.89
CA ARG A 23 -7.15 -3.81 -7.83
C ARG A 23 -5.97 -4.06 -6.88
N ILE A 24 -4.78 -3.62 -7.28
CA ILE A 24 -3.53 -3.79 -6.56
C ILE A 24 -2.99 -2.40 -6.17
N ALA A 25 -2.61 -2.25 -4.91
CA ALA A 25 -1.91 -1.07 -4.42
C ALA A 25 -0.48 -1.42 -3.96
N LEU A 26 0.48 -0.60 -4.38
CA LEU A 26 1.84 -0.55 -3.85
C LEU A 26 1.87 0.50 -2.74
N LEU A 27 2.04 0.07 -1.49
CA LEU A 27 2.08 0.95 -0.33
C LEU A 27 3.51 1.26 0.10
N SER A 28 3.85 2.54 0.12
CA SER A 28 5.10 3.07 0.66
C SER A 28 4.85 3.84 1.95
N GLY A 29 5.80 3.88 2.88
CA GLY A 29 5.66 4.69 4.09
C GLY A 29 5.93 6.18 3.84
N ASP A 30 6.79 6.44 2.85
CA ASP A 30 7.30 7.75 2.46
C ASP A 30 6.55 8.27 1.22
N PRO A 31 5.98 9.49 1.26
CA PRO A 31 5.32 10.11 0.11
C PRO A 31 6.21 10.21 -1.13
N ASP A 32 7.50 10.53 -0.94
CA ASP A 32 8.44 10.69 -2.05
C ASP A 32 8.72 9.35 -2.73
N ARG A 33 8.66 8.24 -1.98
CA ARG A 33 8.77 6.90 -2.55
C ARG A 33 7.53 6.51 -3.34
N ALA A 34 6.33 6.85 -2.87
CA ALA A 34 5.10 6.59 -3.61
C ALA A 34 5.11 7.35 -4.96
N LYS A 35 5.58 8.60 -4.94
CA LYS A 35 5.79 9.42 -6.13
C LYS A 35 6.85 8.82 -7.06
N LEU A 36 8.02 8.46 -6.53
CA LEU A 36 9.11 7.86 -7.30
C LEU A 36 8.66 6.59 -8.04
N ILE A 37 7.94 5.70 -7.35
CA ILE A 37 7.40 4.47 -7.97
C ILE A 37 6.47 4.82 -9.14
N ALA A 38 5.57 5.79 -8.93
CA ALA A 38 4.62 6.21 -9.96
C ALA A 38 5.35 6.79 -11.18
N GLU A 39 6.23 7.78 -10.98
CA GLU A 39 6.91 8.49 -12.06
C GLU A 39 7.94 7.64 -12.81
N THR A 40 8.55 6.65 -12.14
CA THR A 40 9.63 5.85 -12.72
C THR A 40 9.13 4.58 -13.41
N HIS A 41 8.08 3.95 -12.87
CA HIS A 41 7.69 2.59 -13.27
C HIS A 41 6.30 2.49 -13.91
N LEU A 42 5.48 3.54 -13.84
CA LEU A 42 4.14 3.53 -14.40
C LEU A 42 4.04 4.48 -15.62
N ARG A 43 3.06 4.19 -16.48
CA ARG A 43 2.62 5.02 -17.60
C ARG A 43 1.28 5.66 -17.26
N ASP A 44 0.95 6.75 -17.96
CA ASP A 44 -0.32 7.46 -17.83
C ASP A 44 -0.64 7.83 -16.38
N VAL A 45 0.38 8.30 -15.66
CA VAL A 45 0.30 8.57 -14.22
C VAL A 45 -0.62 9.76 -13.96
N ARG A 46 -1.55 9.57 -13.03
CA ARG A 46 -2.42 10.62 -12.51
C ARG A 46 -2.38 10.63 -11.00
N MET A 47 -2.12 11.80 -10.43
CA MET A 47 -2.23 12.04 -9.01
C MET A 47 -3.71 12.05 -8.61
N LEU A 48 -4.07 11.27 -7.59
CA LEU A 48 -5.40 11.23 -7.01
C LEU A 48 -5.53 12.22 -5.85
N SER A 49 -4.53 12.26 -4.98
CA SER A 49 -4.55 13.03 -3.74
C SER A 49 -3.15 13.16 -3.13
N GLU A 50 -2.93 14.26 -2.41
CA GLU A 50 -1.78 14.50 -1.50
C GLU A 50 -2.27 14.86 -0.08
N HIS A 51 -3.54 14.56 0.20
CA HIS A 51 -4.20 14.93 1.46
C HIS A 51 -3.45 14.35 2.67
N ARG A 52 -3.09 15.21 3.63
CA ARG A 52 -2.33 14.84 4.84
C ARG A 52 -0.97 14.17 4.56
N GLY A 53 -0.38 14.40 3.37
CA GLY A 53 0.84 13.70 2.94
C GLY A 53 0.61 12.25 2.54
N LEU A 54 -0.64 11.82 2.35
CA LEU A 54 -0.98 10.48 1.86
C LEU A 54 -0.99 10.46 0.32
N ASN A 55 0.17 10.76 -0.27
CA ASN A 55 0.32 10.88 -1.72
C ASN A 55 -0.09 9.58 -2.41
N SER A 56 -0.99 9.70 -3.37
CA SER A 56 -1.64 8.59 -4.06
C SER A 56 -1.70 8.86 -5.56
N TYR A 57 -1.19 7.92 -6.35
CA TYR A 57 -1.06 8.02 -7.80
C TYR A 57 -1.60 6.73 -8.45
N VAL A 58 -2.46 6.88 -9.45
CA VAL A 58 -2.85 5.77 -10.31
C VAL A 58 -2.04 5.83 -11.61
N GLY A 59 -1.66 4.68 -12.12
CA GLY A 59 -1.00 4.56 -13.41
C GLY A 59 -1.08 3.13 -13.93
N ARG A 60 -0.45 2.85 -15.06
CA ARG A 60 -0.41 1.52 -15.67
C ARG A 60 1.00 0.97 -15.72
N LEU A 61 1.15 -0.30 -15.39
CA LEU A 61 2.40 -1.02 -15.67
C LEU A 61 2.65 -1.05 -17.19
N PRO A 62 3.89 -1.31 -17.64
CA PRO A 62 4.18 -1.53 -19.06
C PRO A 62 3.30 -2.62 -19.72
N SER A 63 2.80 -3.57 -18.92
CA SER A 63 1.84 -4.61 -19.34
C SER A 63 0.40 -4.13 -19.50
N GLY A 64 0.10 -2.85 -19.22
CA GLY A 64 -1.23 -2.25 -19.28
C GLY A 64 -2.07 -2.39 -18.00
N ARG A 65 -1.63 -3.20 -17.02
CA ARG A 65 -2.36 -3.41 -15.75
C ARG A 65 -2.42 -2.11 -14.93
N PRO A 66 -3.61 -1.67 -14.46
CA PRO A 66 -3.73 -0.51 -13.59
C PRO A 66 -3.21 -0.83 -12.17
N ILE A 67 -2.39 0.07 -11.63
CA ILE A 67 -1.80 0.00 -10.29
C ILE A 67 -2.01 1.33 -9.57
N LEU A 68 -2.25 1.25 -8.26
CA LEU A 68 -2.20 2.39 -7.35
C LEU A 68 -0.84 2.40 -6.63
N SER A 69 -0.09 3.49 -6.70
CA SER A 69 1.05 3.76 -5.80
C SER A 69 0.59 4.73 -4.73
N ALA A 70 0.61 4.34 -3.45
CA ALA A 70 0.06 5.15 -2.38
C ALA A 70 0.93 5.15 -1.12
N THR A 71 0.72 6.17 -0.28
CA THR A 71 1.46 6.38 0.96
C THR A 71 0.66 5.90 2.15
N SER A 72 1.30 5.16 3.07
CA SER A 72 0.70 4.71 4.33
C SER A 72 1.09 5.54 5.55
N GLY A 73 2.13 6.36 5.43
CA GLY A 73 2.81 6.97 6.57
C GLY A 73 3.58 5.94 7.42
N MET A 74 4.08 6.39 8.57
CA MET A 74 4.82 5.57 9.52
C MET A 74 3.90 4.98 10.61
N GLY A 75 4.18 3.74 10.99
CA GLY A 75 3.50 3.05 12.09
C GLY A 75 2.19 2.35 11.70
N ALA A 76 1.84 1.34 12.48
CA ALA A 76 0.64 0.52 12.26
C ALA A 76 -0.69 1.31 12.34
N PRO A 77 -0.86 2.32 13.22
CA PRO A 77 -2.11 3.10 13.25
C PRO A 77 -2.41 3.82 11.92
N SER A 78 -1.41 4.50 11.35
CA SER A 78 -1.55 5.18 10.06
C SER A 78 -1.80 4.19 8.92
N LEU A 79 -1.07 3.07 8.91
CA LEU A 79 -1.27 2.02 7.91
C LEU A 79 -2.69 1.43 7.96
N SER A 80 -3.25 1.20 9.16
CA SER A 80 -4.59 0.63 9.35
C SER A 80 -5.68 1.51 8.71
N ILE A 81 -5.58 2.83 8.91
CA ILE A 81 -6.49 3.82 8.29
C ILE A 81 -6.44 3.72 6.76
N VAL A 82 -5.23 3.80 6.19
CA VAL A 82 -5.06 3.82 4.73
C VAL A 82 -5.52 2.50 4.12
N VAL A 83 -5.14 1.36 4.70
CA VAL A 83 -5.58 0.04 4.21
C VAL A 83 -7.11 -0.07 4.22
N ASN A 84 -7.77 0.34 5.29
CA ASN A 84 -9.22 0.26 5.40
C ASN A 84 -9.93 1.14 4.36
N GLU A 85 -9.44 2.36 4.12
CA GLU A 85 -10.01 3.25 3.09
C GLU A 85 -9.71 2.74 1.66
N LEU A 86 -8.52 2.18 1.42
CA LEU A 86 -8.19 1.57 0.13
C LEU A 86 -9.09 0.36 -0.21
N VAL A 87 -9.43 -0.46 0.79
CA VAL A 87 -10.35 -1.59 0.60
C VAL A 87 -11.75 -1.10 0.22
N GLN A 88 -12.22 -0.01 0.83
CA GLN A 88 -13.53 0.60 0.53
C GLN A 88 -13.63 1.10 -0.92
N VAL A 89 -12.56 1.70 -1.47
CA VAL A 89 -12.56 2.16 -2.87
C VAL A 89 -12.36 1.04 -3.90
N GLY A 90 -12.08 -0.20 -3.46
CA GLY A 90 -12.05 -1.38 -4.34
C GLY A 90 -10.70 -2.09 -4.46
N ILE A 91 -9.66 -1.65 -3.76
CA ILE A 91 -8.38 -2.37 -3.71
C ILE A 91 -8.59 -3.73 -3.04
N ARG A 92 -7.92 -4.77 -3.55
CA ARG A 92 -8.04 -6.15 -3.07
C ARG A 92 -6.71 -6.83 -2.78
N ALA A 93 -5.63 -6.35 -3.37
CA ALA A 93 -4.28 -6.79 -3.05
C ALA A 93 -3.41 -5.58 -2.70
N ILE A 94 -2.61 -5.72 -1.65
CA ILE A 94 -1.76 -4.65 -1.15
C ILE A 94 -0.36 -5.23 -0.97
N ILE A 95 0.63 -4.58 -1.60
CA ILE A 95 2.04 -4.94 -1.48
C ILE A 95 2.74 -3.76 -0.80
N ARG A 96 3.28 -3.99 0.40
CA ARG A 96 4.02 -2.97 1.15
C ARG A 96 5.49 -2.98 0.71
N VAL A 97 5.96 -1.85 0.16
CA VAL A 97 7.35 -1.66 -0.27
C VAL A 97 8.10 -0.79 0.74
N GLY A 98 8.86 -1.43 1.62
CA GLY A 98 9.51 -0.81 2.77
C GLY A 98 11.04 -0.92 2.75
N THR A 99 11.65 -0.27 3.73
CA THR A 99 13.04 -0.54 4.14
C THR A 99 13.00 -1.19 5.52
N CYS A 100 13.97 -2.06 5.82
CA CYS A 100 14.10 -2.68 7.13
C CYS A 100 15.57 -2.92 7.48
N GLY A 101 15.85 -3.08 8.77
CA GLY A 101 17.16 -3.50 9.26
C GLY A 101 17.22 -5.02 9.37
N SER A 102 18.34 -5.61 8.96
CA SER A 102 18.60 -7.03 9.17
C SER A 102 19.16 -7.31 10.56
N ILE A 103 18.73 -8.42 11.16
CA ILE A 103 19.35 -9.03 12.35
C ILE A 103 20.14 -10.30 12.01
N GLN A 104 20.36 -10.55 10.73
CA GLN A 104 21.08 -11.70 10.20
C GLN A 104 22.33 -11.21 9.47
N GLU A 105 23.50 -11.70 9.88
CA GLU A 105 24.80 -11.27 9.32
C GLU A 105 24.90 -11.43 7.79
N ARG A 106 24.25 -12.46 7.25
CA ARG A 106 24.25 -12.76 5.80
C ARG A 106 23.41 -11.82 4.94
N VAL A 107 22.51 -11.03 5.54
CA VAL A 107 21.62 -10.12 4.79
C VAL A 107 22.22 -8.72 4.88
N LEU A 108 22.92 -8.33 3.82
CA LEU A 108 23.69 -7.09 3.74
C LEU A 108 22.84 -5.90 3.26
N PRO A 109 23.26 -4.64 3.52
CA PRO A 109 22.61 -3.47 2.94
C PRO A 109 22.46 -3.59 1.41
N GLY A 110 21.28 -3.21 0.90
CA GLY A 110 20.93 -3.37 -0.51
C GLY A 110 20.28 -4.71 -0.87
N SER A 111 20.25 -5.69 0.05
CA SER A 111 19.51 -6.94 -0.16
C SER A 111 18.00 -6.69 -0.22
N VAL A 112 17.32 -7.42 -1.11
CA VAL A 112 15.86 -7.47 -1.17
C VAL A 112 15.37 -8.66 -0.35
N VAL A 113 14.35 -8.43 0.48
CA VAL A 113 13.74 -9.47 1.32
C VAL A 113 12.23 -9.46 1.08
N ILE A 114 11.67 -10.63 0.78
CA ILE A 114 10.22 -10.85 0.67
C ILE A 114 9.77 -11.56 1.95
N SER A 115 8.94 -10.90 2.75
CA SER A 115 8.49 -11.42 4.05
C SER A 115 7.23 -12.27 3.88
N SER A 116 7.27 -13.54 4.30
CA SER A 116 6.10 -14.43 4.32
C SER A 116 5.24 -14.28 5.57
N ALA A 117 5.80 -13.76 6.66
CA ALA A 117 5.11 -13.49 7.92
C ALA A 117 5.83 -12.40 8.72
N SER A 118 5.21 -11.93 9.81
CA SER A 118 5.84 -11.00 10.74
C SER A 118 5.51 -11.34 12.20
N LEU A 119 6.43 -11.04 13.10
CA LEU A 119 6.15 -11.04 14.54
C LEU A 119 5.30 -9.80 14.85
N CYS A 120 4.00 -9.96 14.99
CA CYS A 120 3.06 -8.86 15.19
C CYS A 120 3.08 -8.37 16.65
N ARG A 121 3.97 -7.42 16.95
CA ARG A 121 4.10 -6.79 18.28
C ARG A 121 3.74 -5.31 18.24
N GLN A 122 2.54 -5.01 17.75
CA GLN A 122 2.02 -3.65 17.61
C GLN A 122 0.54 -3.63 18.01
N GLY A 123 0.06 -2.54 18.59
CA GLY A 123 -1.28 -2.48 19.21
C GLY A 123 -2.45 -2.35 18.24
N ALA A 124 -2.28 -1.77 17.05
CA ALA A 124 -3.35 -1.64 16.06
C ALA A 124 -3.84 -2.98 15.50
N ALA A 125 -3.07 -4.07 15.63
CA ALA A 125 -3.55 -5.41 15.28
C ALA A 125 -4.56 -5.96 16.31
N ASP A 126 -4.46 -5.55 17.57
CA ASP A 126 -5.35 -6.02 18.64
C ASP A 126 -6.81 -5.60 18.37
N ASP A 127 -7.03 -4.53 17.59
CA ASP A 127 -8.36 -4.08 17.14
C ASP A 127 -8.94 -4.94 16.00
N ILE A 128 -8.13 -5.79 15.35
CA ILE A 128 -8.49 -6.52 14.13
C ILE A 128 -8.64 -8.02 14.41
N ALA A 129 -7.73 -8.59 15.19
CA ALA A 129 -7.65 -10.03 15.42
C ALA A 129 -7.02 -10.33 16.79
N PRO A 130 -7.30 -11.51 17.38
CA PRO A 130 -6.62 -11.94 18.60
C PRO A 130 -5.11 -12.09 18.37
N ARG A 131 -4.32 -12.01 19.44
CA ARG A 131 -2.84 -12.00 19.36
C ARG A 131 -2.23 -13.28 18.80
N GLU A 132 -2.95 -14.38 18.92
CA GLU A 132 -2.61 -15.69 18.39
C GLU A 132 -2.82 -15.77 16.87
N TYR A 133 -3.56 -14.82 16.28
CA TYR A 133 -3.83 -14.81 14.86
C TYR A 133 -2.53 -14.53 14.07
N PRO A 134 -2.17 -15.38 13.10
CA PRO A 134 -0.90 -15.25 12.40
C PRO A 134 -0.90 -14.04 11.46
N ALA A 135 0.09 -13.16 11.62
CA ALA A 135 0.37 -12.10 10.65
C ALA A 135 1.18 -12.68 9.46
N ALA A 136 0.53 -13.51 8.67
CA ALA A 136 1.08 -14.16 7.48
C ALA A 136 0.66 -13.43 6.20
N ALA A 137 1.55 -13.40 5.21
CA ALA A 137 1.28 -12.88 3.88
C ALA A 137 0.47 -13.88 3.04
N ASP A 138 -0.26 -13.37 2.04
CA ASP A 138 -0.91 -14.23 1.05
C ASP A 138 0.16 -15.07 0.31
N PRO A 139 0.03 -16.41 0.26
CA PRO A 139 1.07 -17.26 -0.29
C PRO A 139 1.21 -17.08 -1.81
N PHE A 140 0.13 -16.79 -2.54
CA PHE A 140 0.17 -16.61 -3.99
C PHE A 140 0.83 -15.28 -4.36
N LEU A 141 0.52 -14.22 -3.63
CA LEU A 141 1.15 -12.91 -3.80
C LEU A 141 2.64 -12.97 -3.42
N THR A 142 2.99 -13.75 -2.40
CA THR A 142 4.40 -13.96 -2.00
C THR A 142 5.18 -14.66 -3.11
N VAL A 143 4.65 -15.74 -3.69
CA VAL A 143 5.30 -16.46 -4.80
C VAL A 143 5.39 -15.59 -6.06
N ALA A 144 4.39 -14.74 -6.33
CA ALA A 144 4.40 -13.86 -7.50
C ALA A 144 5.48 -12.76 -7.46
N LEU A 145 6.15 -12.56 -6.30
CA LEU A 145 7.24 -11.60 -6.13
C LEU A 145 8.64 -12.21 -6.36
N VAL A 146 8.73 -13.53 -6.53
CA VAL A 146 9.98 -14.28 -6.69
C VAL A 146 10.33 -14.45 -8.16
#